data_AF-A0A9P4T9U9-F1
#
_entry.id   AF-A0A9P4T9U9-F1
#
_cell.length_a   1.000
_cell.length_b   1.000
_cell.length_c   1.000
_cell.angle_alpha   90.00
_cell.angle_beta   90.00
_cell.angle_gamma   90.00
#
_symmetry.space_group_name_H-M   'P 1'
#
loop_
_entity.id
_entity.type
_entity.pdbx_description
1 polymer ?
#
loop_
_entity_poly.entity_id
_entity_poly.type
_entity_poly.pdbx_seq_one_letter_code
_entity_poly.pdbx_strand_id
1 'polypeptide(L)'
;MRAESPLEPHLHEEWDDEDDLRAKAPLAAFLAGTQTPSEVAQAVNTYVRNETSTRLQKLTDYAASHTLGLEDRESGEWTELYPPNAGAFAHEFIRSWCGISTAFSPHSNEQDRLMMILDELRRLPRWMAPETRPDENGEVLKSEFWAFGQGWLGLEDEFRRQKEDGEPLTHIAGSCDRWINLQSTMARVTAQDLIYCAPFTALERLPPVDHPAAKIPDVDIEGAAQWVMWPLECRYVYGECLKKDTTSHYWEPWSKQRWAMWKQLFESVAGNLEHNDRTRSLASQALQEMKEVETEADDIVPGHSNSGSE
;
A
#
# COMPACT_ATOMS: atom_id res chain seq x y z
N MET A 1 21.41 -14.37 -14.72
CA MET A 1 20.27 -14.72 -13.84
C MET A 1 20.81 -15.45 -12.64
N ARG A 2 20.99 -14.77 -11.50
CA ARG A 2 21.12 -15.50 -10.23
C ARG A 2 19.72 -16.00 -9.90
N ALA A 3 19.57 -17.30 -9.63
CA ALA A 3 18.42 -17.79 -8.89
C ALA A 3 18.62 -17.29 -7.46
N GLU A 4 18.16 -16.06 -7.21
CA GLU A 4 18.13 -15.51 -5.87
C GLU A 4 17.13 -16.33 -5.08
N SER A 5 17.61 -16.92 -3.97
CA SER A 5 16.70 -17.53 -3.02
C SER A 5 15.67 -16.48 -2.61
N PRO A 6 14.37 -16.82 -2.55
CA PRO A 6 13.35 -15.85 -2.17
C PRO A 6 13.73 -15.23 -0.83
N LEU A 7 13.59 -13.91 -0.75
CA LEU A 7 13.81 -13.18 0.49
C LEU A 7 12.89 -13.74 1.57
N GLU A 8 13.37 -13.78 2.82
CA GLU A 8 12.55 -14.26 3.91
C GLU A 8 11.37 -13.30 4.17
N PRO A 9 10.11 -13.76 4.19
CA PRO A 9 8.98 -12.90 4.52
C PRO A 9 9.08 -12.37 5.96
N HIS A 10 8.97 -11.06 6.14
CA HIS A 10 8.92 -10.45 7.46
C HIS A 10 7.49 -10.52 8.01
N LEU A 11 7.13 -11.68 8.57
CA LEU A 11 5.85 -11.87 9.26
C LEU A 11 5.99 -11.67 10.77
N HIS A 12 7.02 -12.26 11.37
CA HIS A 12 7.20 -12.29 12.81
C HIS A 12 8.23 -11.26 13.28
N GLU A 13 7.94 -10.63 14.42
CA GLU A 13 8.85 -9.76 15.14
C GLU A 13 9.30 -10.46 16.43
N GLU A 14 10.46 -10.06 16.97
CA GLU A 14 11.03 -10.71 18.17
C GLU A 14 10.21 -10.45 19.44
N TRP A 15 9.30 -9.47 19.40
CA TRP A 15 8.40 -9.08 20.48
C TRP A 15 6.97 -9.57 20.31
N ASP A 16 6.68 -10.36 19.27
CA ASP A 16 5.32 -10.88 19.03
C ASP A 16 4.84 -11.68 20.24
N ASP A 17 3.69 -11.28 20.80
CA ASP A 17 3.02 -12.00 21.87
C ASP A 17 1.97 -12.99 21.33
N GLU A 18 1.21 -13.64 22.22
CA GLU A 18 0.20 -14.63 21.82
C GLU A 18 -0.95 -14.04 21.00
N ASP A 19 -1.28 -12.76 21.20
CA ASP A 19 -2.33 -12.09 20.45
C ASP A 19 -1.81 -11.68 19.06
N ASP A 20 -0.57 -11.18 18.97
CA ASP A 20 0.11 -10.91 17.68
C ASP A 20 0.18 -12.18 16.83
N LEU A 21 0.61 -13.31 17.43
CA LEU A 21 0.71 -14.59 16.73
C LEU A 21 -0.66 -15.09 16.25
N ARG A 22 -1.73 -14.84 17.03
CA ARG A 22 -3.10 -15.21 16.64
C ARG A 22 -3.58 -14.38 15.46
N ALA A 23 -3.32 -13.07 15.46
CA ALA A 23 -3.67 -12.18 14.37
C ALA A 23 -2.89 -12.51 13.08
N LYS A 24 -1.62 -12.92 13.22
CA LYS A 24 -0.73 -13.30 12.10
C LYS A 24 -0.96 -14.72 11.57
N ALA A 25 -1.68 -15.57 12.31
CA ALA A 25 -1.88 -16.98 11.93
C ALA A 25 -2.44 -17.19 10.51
N PRO A 26 -3.42 -16.40 10.00
CA PRO A 26 -3.87 -16.53 8.62
C PRO A 26 -2.77 -16.26 7.59
N LEU A 27 -1.91 -15.27 7.83
CA LEU A 27 -0.77 -14.96 6.95
C LEU A 27 0.33 -16.04 7.05
N ALA A 28 0.55 -16.63 8.23
CA ALA A 28 1.45 -17.77 8.37
C ALA A 28 0.94 -18.98 7.56
N ALA A 29 -0.36 -19.27 7.63
CA ALA A 29 -1.00 -20.35 6.87
C ALA A 29 -0.94 -20.12 5.36
N PHE A 30 -1.05 -18.86 4.92
CA PHE A 30 -0.82 -18.44 3.53
C PHE A 30 0.61 -18.75 3.07
N LEU A 31 1.62 -18.33 3.84
CA LEU A 31 3.04 -18.56 3.52
C LEU A 31 3.39 -20.06 3.48
N ALA A 32 2.79 -20.86 4.36
CA ALA A 32 2.93 -22.31 4.36
C ALA A 32 2.22 -23.00 3.17
N GLY A 33 1.47 -22.25 2.35
CA GLY A 33 0.69 -22.79 1.23
C GLY A 33 -0.52 -23.61 1.66
N THR A 34 -0.93 -23.52 2.93
CA THR A 34 -2.04 -24.30 3.50
C THR A 34 -3.39 -23.63 3.35
N GLN A 35 -3.41 -22.33 3.06
CA GLN A 35 -4.63 -21.56 2.79
C GLN A 35 -4.54 -20.77 1.48
N THR A 36 -5.68 -20.66 0.81
CA THR A 36 -5.90 -19.81 -0.36
C THR A 36 -6.12 -18.35 0.05
N PRO A 37 -5.95 -17.38 -0.86
CA PRO A 37 -6.20 -15.96 -0.55
C PRO A 37 -7.61 -15.69 0.00
N SER A 38 -8.63 -16.39 -0.50
CA SER A 38 -10.02 -16.23 -0.04
C SER A 38 -10.23 -16.77 1.37
N GLU A 39 -9.63 -17.92 1.71
CA GLU A 39 -9.68 -18.47 3.07
C GLU A 39 -8.97 -17.55 4.07
N VAL A 40 -7.84 -16.97 3.68
CA VAL A 40 -7.10 -16.00 4.51
C VAL A 40 -7.96 -14.76 4.73
N ALA A 41 -8.55 -14.19 3.68
CA ALA A 41 -9.44 -13.04 3.78
C ALA A 41 -10.64 -13.31 4.71
N GLN A 42 -11.26 -14.48 4.59
CA GLN A 42 -12.36 -14.90 5.47
C GLN A 42 -11.90 -15.05 6.93
N ALA A 43 -10.73 -15.65 7.16
CA ALA A 43 -10.17 -15.83 8.50
C ALA A 43 -9.87 -14.48 9.16
N VAL A 44 -9.21 -13.56 8.44
CA VAL A 44 -8.93 -12.19 8.91
C VAL A 44 -10.22 -11.45 9.23
N ASN A 45 -11.19 -11.45 8.31
CA ASN A 45 -12.48 -10.80 8.55
C ASN A 45 -13.23 -11.39 9.76
N THR A 46 -13.19 -12.70 9.92
CA THR A 46 -13.81 -13.38 11.07
C THR A 46 -13.12 -13.03 12.38
N TYR A 47 -11.78 -13.00 12.38
CA TYR A 47 -10.99 -12.59 13.53
C TYR A 47 -11.34 -11.17 13.98
N VAL A 48 -11.27 -10.19 13.07
CA VAL A 48 -11.61 -8.79 13.38
C VAL A 48 -13.04 -8.67 13.92
N ARG A 49 -14.01 -9.34 13.30
CA ARG A 49 -15.41 -9.33 13.77
C ARG A 49 -15.56 -9.92 15.16
N ASN A 50 -14.92 -11.06 15.42
CA ASN A 50 -15.06 -11.73 16.71
C ASN A 50 -14.41 -10.93 17.83
N GLU A 51 -13.20 -10.41 17.62
CA GLU A 51 -12.47 -9.62 18.61
C GLU A 51 -13.20 -8.32 18.94
N THR A 52 -13.58 -7.56 17.91
CA THR A 52 -14.32 -6.30 18.09
C THR A 52 -15.68 -6.52 18.77
N SER A 53 -16.42 -7.57 18.39
CA SER A 53 -17.70 -7.91 19.03
C SER A 53 -17.51 -8.35 20.48
N THR A 54 -16.48 -9.16 20.77
CA THR A 54 -16.19 -9.64 22.13
C THR A 54 -15.80 -8.48 23.04
N ARG A 55 -14.96 -7.56 22.57
CA ARG A 55 -14.60 -6.33 23.30
C ARG A 55 -15.81 -5.45 23.56
N LEU A 56 -16.67 -5.26 22.56
CA LEU A 56 -17.91 -4.50 22.73
C LEU A 56 -18.83 -5.16 23.76
N GLN A 57 -19.03 -6.48 23.69
CA GLN A 57 -19.89 -7.21 24.64
C GLN A 57 -19.39 -7.04 26.08
N LYS A 58 -18.09 -7.17 26.33
CA LYS A 58 -17.49 -6.94 27.65
C LYS A 58 -17.79 -5.54 28.19
N LEU A 59 -17.68 -4.52 27.34
CA LEU A 59 -18.00 -3.14 27.70
C LEU A 59 -19.49 -2.96 27.98
N THR A 60 -20.37 -3.54 27.15
CA THR A 60 -21.83 -3.48 27.37
C THR A 60 -22.22 -4.17 28.68
N ASP A 61 -21.67 -5.34 28.97
CA ASP A 61 -21.94 -6.09 30.21
C ASP A 61 -21.44 -5.33 31.44
N TYR A 62 -20.26 -4.71 31.35
CA TYR A 62 -19.73 -3.87 32.41
C TYR A 62 -20.62 -2.66 32.67
N ALA A 63 -21.02 -1.94 31.62
CA ALA A 63 -21.91 -0.78 31.73
C ALA A 63 -23.31 -1.13 32.25
N ALA A 64 -23.81 -2.35 31.98
CA ALA A 64 -25.09 -2.82 32.50
C ALA A 64 -25.03 -3.22 33.98
N SER A 65 -23.86 -3.63 34.48
CA SER A 65 -23.66 -4.10 35.85
C SER A 65 -23.19 -3.00 36.82
N HIS A 66 -22.74 -1.85 36.30
CA HIS A 66 -22.17 -0.76 37.09
C HIS A 66 -22.91 0.55 36.83
N THR A 67 -23.02 1.40 37.85
CA THR A 67 -23.46 2.80 37.66
C THR A 67 -22.23 3.63 37.32
N LEU A 68 -22.01 3.89 36.04
CA LEU A 68 -20.84 4.61 35.56
C LEU A 68 -21.03 6.13 35.75
N GLY A 69 -20.30 6.71 36.70
CA GLY A 69 -20.17 8.17 36.83
C GLY A 69 -19.19 8.75 35.80
N LEU A 70 -19.05 10.09 35.81
CA LEU A 70 -18.07 10.80 34.98
C LEU A 70 -16.64 10.33 35.30
N GLU A 71 -16.32 10.19 36.60
CA GLU A 71 -15.01 9.77 37.09
C GLU A 71 -14.64 8.36 36.63
N ASP A 72 -15.60 7.42 36.62
CA ASP A 72 -15.40 6.04 36.14
C ASP A 72 -15.12 5.98 34.63
N ARG A 73 -15.71 6.91 33.87
CA ARG A 73 -15.51 6.99 32.41
C ARG A 73 -14.16 7.59 32.04
N GLU A 74 -13.63 8.45 32.89
CA GLU A 74 -12.33 9.11 32.72
C GLU A 74 -11.18 8.32 33.37
N SER A 75 -11.46 7.49 34.37
CA SER A 75 -10.47 6.74 35.14
C SER A 75 -11.08 5.49 35.80
N GLY A 76 -10.30 4.42 36.00
CA GLY A 76 -10.74 3.20 36.70
C GLY A 76 -10.94 1.98 35.79
N GLU A 77 -11.58 0.93 36.31
CA GLU A 77 -11.70 -0.38 35.64
C GLU A 77 -12.37 -0.31 34.26
N TRP A 78 -13.26 0.66 34.02
CA TRP A 78 -13.81 0.92 32.70
C TRP A 78 -12.71 1.21 31.68
N THR A 79 -11.73 2.06 32.02
CA THR A 79 -10.66 2.45 31.10
C THR A 79 -9.63 1.34 30.89
N GLU A 80 -9.54 0.37 31.82
CA GLU A 80 -8.71 -0.83 31.69
C GLU A 80 -9.26 -1.82 30.64
N LEU A 81 -10.57 -1.83 30.39
CA LEU A 81 -11.16 -2.64 29.32
C LEU A 81 -10.79 -2.07 27.96
N TYR A 82 -10.35 -2.91 27.01
CA TYR A 82 -10.00 -2.45 25.67
C TYR A 82 -11.24 -2.02 24.86
N PRO A 83 -11.19 -0.89 24.14
CA PRO A 83 -12.22 -0.54 23.16
C PRO A 83 -12.26 -1.56 22.01
N PRO A 84 -13.38 -1.68 21.28
CA PRO A 84 -13.47 -2.56 20.12
C PRO A 84 -12.38 -2.29 19.08
N ASN A 85 -12.17 -1.02 18.70
CA ASN A 85 -11.06 -0.52 17.88
C ASN A 85 -10.76 -1.40 16.66
N ALA A 86 -11.76 -1.57 15.79
CA ALA A 86 -11.64 -2.36 14.57
C ALA A 86 -10.51 -1.86 13.67
N GLY A 87 -10.31 -0.54 13.60
CA GLY A 87 -9.22 0.08 12.85
C GLY A 87 -7.85 -0.46 13.24
N ALA A 88 -7.54 -0.59 14.52
CA ALA A 88 -6.25 -1.10 14.98
C ALA A 88 -5.95 -2.52 14.48
N PHE A 89 -6.95 -3.40 14.44
CA PHE A 89 -6.76 -4.75 13.89
C PHE A 89 -6.53 -4.75 12.38
N ALA A 90 -7.15 -3.83 11.63
CA ALA A 90 -6.84 -3.65 10.22
C ALA A 90 -5.41 -3.15 10.02
N HIS A 91 -4.94 -2.20 10.82
CA HIS A 91 -3.55 -1.74 10.81
C HIS A 91 -2.57 -2.89 11.10
N GLU A 92 -2.82 -3.70 12.12
CA GLU A 92 -1.98 -4.83 12.49
C GLU A 92 -1.87 -5.87 11.37
N PHE A 93 -3.01 -6.19 10.74
CA PHE A 93 -3.03 -7.06 9.57
C PHE A 93 -2.24 -6.47 8.41
N ILE A 94 -2.48 -5.21 8.06
CA ILE A 94 -1.82 -4.54 6.93
C ILE A 94 -0.31 -4.38 7.19
N ARG A 95 0.12 -4.09 8.42
CA ARG A 95 1.54 -4.06 8.79
C ARG A 95 2.23 -5.38 8.47
N SER A 96 1.64 -6.49 8.92
CA SER A 96 2.17 -7.84 8.67
C SER A 96 2.14 -8.21 7.19
N TRP A 97 1.05 -7.86 6.50
CA TRP A 97 0.90 -8.05 5.06
C TRP A 97 1.95 -7.26 4.25
N CYS A 98 2.20 -6.01 4.63
CA CYS A 98 3.24 -5.17 4.03
C CYS A 98 4.63 -5.75 4.25
N GLY A 99 4.95 -6.20 5.46
CA GLY A 99 6.23 -6.85 5.77
C GLY A 99 6.49 -8.07 4.87
N ILE A 100 5.48 -8.92 4.67
CA ILE A 100 5.53 -10.05 3.73
C ILE A 100 5.74 -9.56 2.28
N SER A 101 5.04 -8.51 1.86
CA SER A 101 5.09 -8.02 0.46
C SER A 101 6.49 -7.63 0.00
N THR A 102 7.36 -7.20 0.92
CA THR A 102 8.75 -6.86 0.61
C THR A 102 9.58 -8.06 0.15
N ALA A 103 9.14 -9.29 0.43
CA ALA A 103 9.90 -10.50 0.10
C ALA A 103 9.66 -11.00 -1.33
N PHE A 104 8.54 -10.64 -1.95
CA PHE A 104 8.13 -11.19 -3.24
C PHE A 104 8.46 -10.25 -4.39
N SER A 105 9.12 -10.79 -5.41
CA SER A 105 9.49 -10.04 -6.61
C SER A 105 8.27 -9.41 -7.30
N PRO A 106 8.43 -8.27 -7.99
CA PRO A 106 7.34 -7.61 -8.70
C PRO A 106 6.64 -8.58 -9.66
N HIS A 107 5.31 -8.66 -9.56
CA HIS A 107 4.45 -9.51 -10.39
C HIS A 107 4.83 -11.01 -10.38
N SER A 108 5.50 -11.47 -9.32
CA SER A 108 5.64 -12.91 -9.07
C SER A 108 4.30 -13.53 -8.69
N ASN A 109 4.17 -14.85 -8.87
CA ASN A 109 2.97 -15.59 -8.47
C ASN A 109 2.66 -15.39 -6.97
N GLU A 110 3.69 -15.27 -6.14
CA GLU A 110 3.57 -15.04 -4.71
C GLU A 110 3.02 -13.65 -4.40
N GLN A 111 3.56 -12.60 -5.05
CA GLN A 111 3.04 -11.24 -4.89
C GLN A 111 1.59 -11.13 -5.42
N ASP A 112 1.27 -11.78 -6.54
CA ASP A 112 -0.08 -11.83 -7.09
C ASP A 112 -1.07 -12.48 -6.12
N ARG A 113 -0.69 -13.63 -5.55
CA ARG A 113 -1.52 -14.30 -4.54
C ARG A 113 -1.67 -13.45 -3.26
N LEU A 114 -0.64 -12.71 -2.87
CA LEU A 114 -0.70 -11.80 -1.72
C LEU A 114 -1.68 -10.64 -1.98
N MET A 115 -1.64 -10.05 -3.18
CA MET A 115 -2.56 -9.00 -3.63
C MET A 115 -4.01 -9.49 -3.67
N MET A 116 -4.24 -10.74 -4.09
CA MET A 116 -5.58 -11.34 -4.09
C MET A 116 -6.23 -11.35 -2.71
N ILE A 117 -5.48 -11.39 -1.60
CA ILE A 117 -6.07 -11.35 -0.25
C ILE A 117 -6.84 -10.04 -0.03
N LEU A 118 -6.26 -8.90 -0.42
CA LEU A 118 -6.92 -7.59 -0.27
C LEU A 118 -8.15 -7.47 -1.18
N ASP A 119 -8.06 -7.99 -2.39
CA ASP A 119 -9.19 -8.04 -3.33
C ASP A 119 -10.33 -8.94 -2.82
N GLU A 120 -10.00 -10.09 -2.22
CA GLU A 120 -10.97 -10.96 -1.56
C GLU A 120 -11.61 -10.29 -0.34
N LEU A 121 -10.84 -9.60 0.51
CA LEU A 121 -11.38 -8.78 1.61
C LEU A 121 -12.35 -7.72 1.09
N ARG A 122 -12.03 -7.07 -0.04
CA ARG A 122 -12.90 -6.07 -0.68
C ARG A 122 -14.23 -6.67 -1.14
N ARG A 123 -14.23 -7.93 -1.60
CA ARG A 123 -15.44 -8.65 -2.06
C ARG A 123 -16.33 -9.16 -0.93
N LEU A 124 -15.82 -9.26 0.30
CA LEU A 124 -16.62 -9.72 1.43
C LEU A 124 -17.80 -8.76 1.71
N PRO A 125 -18.92 -9.26 2.23
CA PRO A 125 -20.05 -8.41 2.62
C PRO A 125 -19.60 -7.29 3.58
N ARG A 126 -19.98 -6.05 3.23
CA ARG A 126 -19.70 -4.89 4.07
C ARG A 126 -20.39 -5.02 5.41
N TRP A 127 -19.75 -4.52 6.46
CA TRP A 127 -20.34 -4.48 7.80
C TRP A 127 -19.86 -3.25 8.57
N MET A 128 -20.69 -2.83 9.53
CA MET A 128 -20.41 -1.69 10.40
C MET A 128 -19.66 -2.15 11.64
N ALA A 129 -18.35 -1.94 11.65
CA ALA A 129 -17.45 -2.33 12.72
C ALA A 129 -17.45 -1.32 13.86
N PRO A 130 -17.59 -1.73 15.13
CA PRO A 130 -17.50 -0.82 16.26
C PRO A 130 -16.04 -0.36 16.45
N GLU A 131 -15.86 0.94 16.66
CA GLU A 131 -14.54 1.54 16.87
C GLU A 131 -14.34 1.98 18.31
N THR A 132 -15.36 2.61 18.90
CA THR A 132 -15.24 3.28 20.20
C THR A 132 -15.88 2.49 21.31
N ARG A 133 -15.59 2.92 22.54
CA ARG A 133 -16.39 2.54 23.72
C ARG A 133 -17.82 3.06 23.56
N PRO A 134 -18.82 2.39 24.18
CA PRO A 134 -20.16 2.94 24.30
C PRO A 134 -20.15 4.29 25.05
N ASP A 135 -20.87 5.27 24.54
CA ASP A 135 -21.05 6.56 25.19
C ASP A 135 -22.08 6.48 26.35
N GLU A 136 -22.56 7.63 26.85
CA GLU A 136 -23.55 7.69 27.94
C GLU A 136 -24.91 7.11 27.54
N ASN A 137 -25.23 7.12 26.25
CA ASN A 137 -26.45 6.58 25.68
C ASN A 137 -26.29 5.12 25.20
N GLY A 138 -25.08 4.56 25.34
CA GLY A 138 -24.73 3.24 24.83
C GLY A 138 -24.45 3.23 23.32
N GLU A 139 -24.30 4.40 22.70
CA GLU A 139 -23.97 4.53 21.28
C GLU A 139 -22.48 4.29 21.04
N VAL A 140 -22.16 3.72 19.88
CA VAL A 140 -20.79 3.36 19.48
C VAL A 140 -20.55 3.91 18.09
N LEU A 141 -19.42 4.58 17.89
CA LEU A 141 -18.97 4.97 16.56
C LEU A 141 -18.66 3.70 15.77
N LYS A 142 -19.16 3.65 14.53
CA LYS A 142 -18.94 2.52 13.64
C LYS A 142 -18.36 2.97 12.31
N SER A 143 -17.44 2.16 11.77
CA SER A 143 -16.84 2.33 10.45
C SER A 143 -17.28 1.20 9.52
N GLU A 144 -17.40 1.47 8.22
CA GLU A 144 -17.66 0.42 7.24
C GLU A 144 -16.37 -0.35 6.91
N PHE A 145 -16.41 -1.68 7.04
CA PHE A 145 -15.32 -2.60 6.71
C PHE A 145 -15.73 -3.54 5.56
N TRP A 146 -14.91 -3.85 4.56
CA TRP A 146 -13.53 -3.44 4.23
C TRP A 146 -13.52 -2.35 3.13
N ALA A 147 -13.94 -1.12 3.42
CA ALA A 147 -14.29 -0.15 2.37
C ALA A 147 -13.18 0.07 1.32
N PHE A 148 -11.91 0.08 1.74
CA PHE A 148 -10.74 0.38 0.92
C PHE A 148 -10.82 1.76 0.24
N GLY A 149 -9.76 2.11 -0.48
CA GLY A 149 -9.64 3.36 -1.22
C GLY A 149 -8.95 4.47 -0.43
N GLN A 150 -8.91 5.66 -1.02
CA GLN A 150 -8.18 6.80 -0.49
C GLN A 150 -8.71 7.25 0.88
N GLY A 151 -7.82 7.34 1.87
CA GLY A 151 -8.12 7.83 3.22
C GLY A 151 -8.90 6.85 4.10
N TRP A 152 -9.11 5.61 3.65
CA TRP A 152 -9.73 4.58 4.49
C TRP A 152 -8.74 4.11 5.56
N LEU A 153 -9.01 4.50 6.81
CA LEU A 153 -8.24 4.20 8.02
C LEU A 153 -6.78 4.69 8.05
N GLY A 154 -6.26 5.35 7.00
CA GLY A 154 -4.86 5.78 6.98
C GLY A 154 -3.87 4.60 6.86
N LEU A 155 -4.28 3.50 6.22
CA LEU A 155 -3.47 2.28 6.10
C LEU A 155 -2.16 2.49 5.33
N GLU A 156 -2.04 3.57 4.57
CA GLU A 156 -0.80 3.98 3.91
C GLU A 156 0.35 4.24 4.88
N ASP A 157 0.06 4.53 6.15
CA ASP A 157 1.08 4.70 7.18
C ASP A 157 1.90 3.42 7.44
N GLU A 158 1.32 2.24 7.21
CA GLU A 158 2.08 0.99 7.35
C GLU A 158 3.12 0.85 6.24
N PHE A 159 2.81 1.31 5.02
CA PHE A 159 3.79 1.39 3.94
C PHE A 159 4.86 2.45 4.23
N ARG A 160 4.48 3.58 4.85
CA ARG A 160 5.44 4.61 5.28
C ARG A 160 6.46 4.03 6.28
N ARG A 161 6.01 3.30 7.29
CA ARG A 161 6.89 2.62 8.27
C ARG A 161 7.83 1.63 7.57
N GLN A 162 7.29 0.76 6.73
CA GLN A 162 8.10 -0.21 5.97
C GLN A 162 9.07 0.48 4.99
N LYS A 163 8.72 1.65 4.46
CA LYS A 163 9.64 2.48 3.68
C LYS A 163 10.77 3.03 4.55
N GLU A 164 10.47 3.55 5.74
CA GLU A 164 11.48 4.09 6.65
C GLU A 164 12.47 3.00 7.11
N ASP A 165 11.97 1.80 7.41
CA ASP A 165 12.79 0.64 7.78
C ASP A 165 13.51 -0.01 6.57
N GLY A 166 12.87 0.07 5.40
CA GLY A 166 13.28 -0.56 4.15
C GLY A 166 13.98 0.38 3.17
N GLU A 167 14.30 1.62 3.56
CA GLU A 167 15.08 2.51 2.71
C GLU A 167 16.35 1.79 2.25
N PRO A 168 16.74 1.91 0.98
CA PRO A 168 17.80 1.08 0.43
C PRO A 168 19.14 1.38 1.11
N LEU A 169 19.50 0.50 2.03
CA LEU A 169 20.80 0.45 2.66
C LEU A 169 21.66 -0.46 1.80
N THR A 170 22.38 0.13 0.84
CA THR A 170 23.17 -0.60 -0.17
C THR A 170 24.25 -1.53 0.41
N HIS A 171 24.58 -1.38 1.70
CA HIS A 171 25.50 -2.24 2.44
C HIS A 171 24.81 -3.46 3.09
N ILE A 172 23.48 -3.48 3.16
CA ILE A 172 22.69 -4.56 3.74
C ILE A 172 22.18 -5.46 2.61
N ALA A 173 22.51 -6.75 2.70
CA ALA A 173 22.05 -7.74 1.73
C ALA A 173 20.51 -7.79 1.67
N GLY A 174 19.95 -7.79 0.46
CA GLY A 174 18.51 -7.88 0.22
C GLY A 174 17.70 -6.60 0.46
N SER A 175 18.27 -5.55 1.07
CA SER A 175 17.57 -4.27 1.30
C SER A 175 17.13 -3.61 -0.01
N CYS A 176 17.97 -3.64 -1.05
CA CYS A 176 17.60 -3.09 -2.36
C CYS A 176 16.43 -3.83 -3.03
N ASP A 177 16.42 -5.16 -2.99
CA ASP A 177 15.32 -5.93 -3.60
C ASP A 177 14.02 -5.75 -2.80
N ARG A 178 14.09 -5.69 -1.46
CA ARG A 178 12.91 -5.36 -0.63
C ARG A 178 12.30 -4.01 -0.99
N TRP A 179 13.14 -2.99 -1.21
CA TRP A 179 12.68 -1.68 -1.66
C TRP A 179 11.94 -1.75 -2.99
N ILE A 180 12.50 -2.44 -3.98
CA ILE A 180 11.88 -2.59 -5.30
C ILE A 180 10.53 -3.35 -5.19
N ASN A 181 10.50 -4.42 -4.40
CA ASN A 181 9.30 -5.21 -4.16
C ASN A 181 8.21 -4.40 -3.46
N LEU A 182 8.58 -3.56 -2.49
CA LEU A 182 7.68 -2.66 -1.79
C LEU A 182 7.11 -1.60 -2.75
N GLN A 183 7.93 -1.00 -3.61
CA GLN A 183 7.49 -0.02 -4.61
C GLN A 183 6.51 -0.63 -5.62
N SER A 184 6.77 -1.85 -6.08
CA SER A 184 5.81 -2.60 -6.90
C SER A 184 4.49 -2.83 -6.16
N THR A 185 4.55 -3.28 -4.90
CA THR A 185 3.34 -3.50 -4.11
C THR A 185 2.53 -2.20 -3.93
N MET A 186 3.20 -1.09 -3.59
CA MET A 186 2.58 0.23 -3.44
C MET A 186 1.92 0.71 -4.72
N ALA A 187 2.58 0.56 -5.88
CA ALA A 187 2.01 0.90 -7.17
C ALA A 187 0.72 0.12 -7.44
N ARG A 188 0.75 -1.20 -7.19
CA ARG A 188 -0.38 -2.11 -7.41
C ARG A 188 -1.56 -1.81 -6.50
N VAL A 189 -1.36 -1.66 -5.19
CA VAL A 189 -2.47 -1.36 -4.25
C VAL A 189 -3.07 0.03 -4.52
N THR A 190 -2.25 0.98 -4.98
CA THR A 190 -2.72 2.32 -5.34
C THR A 190 -3.54 2.28 -6.62
N ALA A 191 -3.02 1.64 -7.68
CA ALA A 191 -3.70 1.56 -8.98
C ALA A 191 -5.01 0.75 -8.95
N GLN A 192 -5.16 -0.16 -7.97
CA GLN A 192 -6.39 -0.94 -7.77
C GLN A 192 -7.39 -0.29 -6.80
N ASP A 193 -7.13 0.93 -6.34
CA ASP A 193 -7.93 1.65 -5.36
C ASP A 193 -8.15 0.84 -4.07
N LEU A 194 -7.08 0.19 -3.61
CA LEU A 194 -7.07 -0.55 -2.35
C LEU A 194 -6.53 0.33 -1.23
N ILE A 195 -5.29 0.80 -1.37
CA ILE A 195 -4.60 1.65 -0.39
C ILE A 195 -3.81 2.72 -1.16
N TYR A 196 -3.98 3.99 -0.81
CA TYR A 196 -3.35 5.10 -1.54
C TYR A 196 -1.91 5.35 -1.05
N CYS A 197 -0.93 4.75 -1.70
CA CYS A 197 0.48 4.82 -1.32
C CYS A 197 1.29 5.85 -2.14
N ALA A 198 0.64 6.64 -2.99
CA ALA A 198 1.28 7.60 -3.88
C ALA A 198 2.35 8.49 -3.22
N PRO A 199 2.13 9.11 -2.02
CA PRO A 199 3.12 9.99 -1.40
C PRO A 199 4.48 9.33 -1.11
N PHE A 200 4.52 7.99 -1.10
CA PHE A 200 5.70 7.20 -0.77
C PHE A 200 6.36 6.57 -2.01
N THR A 201 5.93 6.96 -3.21
CA THR A 201 6.53 6.52 -4.47
C THR A 201 8.02 6.86 -4.58
N ALA A 202 8.80 5.94 -5.15
CA ALA A 202 10.19 6.18 -5.52
C ALA A 202 10.36 7.20 -6.64
N LEU A 203 9.30 7.50 -7.43
CA LEU A 203 9.33 8.55 -8.45
C LEU A 203 9.67 9.94 -7.86
N GLU A 204 9.30 10.20 -6.60
CA GLU A 204 9.64 11.46 -5.91
C GLU A 204 11.11 11.56 -5.51
N ARG A 205 11.86 10.44 -5.53
CA ARG A 205 13.31 10.43 -5.24
C ARG A 205 14.14 10.80 -6.46
N LEU A 206 13.52 10.86 -7.64
CA LEU A 206 14.19 11.15 -8.89
C LEU A 206 14.39 12.67 -9.05
N PRO A 207 15.64 13.17 -9.06
CA PRO A 207 15.90 14.59 -9.25
C PRO A 207 15.57 15.03 -10.69
N PRO A 208 15.30 16.33 -10.92
CA PRO A 208 15.21 16.90 -12.25
C PRO A 208 16.50 16.71 -13.06
N VAL A 209 16.39 16.53 -14.38
CA VAL A 209 17.54 16.33 -15.30
C VAL A 209 18.46 17.56 -15.35
N ASP A 210 17.93 18.76 -15.15
CA ASP A 210 18.63 20.05 -15.23
C ASP A 210 19.39 20.41 -13.94
N HIS A 211 19.19 19.66 -12.86
CA HIS A 211 19.87 19.82 -11.59
C HIS A 211 20.63 18.53 -11.27
N PRO A 212 21.90 18.38 -11.70
CA PRO A 212 22.69 17.20 -11.38
C PRO A 212 23.01 17.20 -9.88
N ALA A 213 22.09 16.68 -9.07
CA ALA A 213 22.41 16.18 -7.75
C ALA A 213 23.29 14.93 -7.89
N ALA A 214 23.83 14.46 -6.76
CA ALA A 214 24.63 13.24 -6.67
C ALA A 214 24.05 12.08 -7.51
N LYS A 215 24.93 11.21 -8.03
CA LYS A 215 24.57 10.01 -8.80
C LYS A 215 23.35 9.32 -8.19
N ILE A 216 22.25 9.23 -8.96
CA ILE A 216 21.02 8.56 -8.53
C ILE A 216 21.35 7.08 -8.31
N PRO A 217 21.05 6.50 -7.14
CA PRO A 217 21.23 5.08 -6.91
C PRO A 217 20.39 4.25 -7.88
N ASP A 218 20.98 3.22 -8.48
CA ASP A 218 20.30 2.27 -9.39
C ASP A 218 18.98 1.76 -8.79
N VAL A 219 19.01 1.39 -7.50
CA VAL A 219 17.86 0.90 -6.74
C VAL A 219 16.67 1.87 -6.68
N ASP A 220 16.90 3.19 -6.65
CA ASP A 220 15.82 4.18 -6.64
C ASP A 220 15.17 4.28 -8.02
N ILE A 221 15.97 4.15 -9.09
CA ILE A 221 15.46 4.09 -10.47
C ILE A 221 14.65 2.80 -10.68
N GLU A 222 15.15 1.66 -10.20
CA GLU A 222 14.47 0.37 -10.31
C GLU A 222 13.14 0.34 -9.54
N GLY A 223 13.10 0.95 -8.35
CA GLY A 223 11.87 1.13 -7.58
C GLY A 223 10.90 2.11 -8.26
N ALA A 224 11.40 3.22 -8.81
CA ALA A 224 10.56 4.20 -9.53
C ALA A 224 9.95 3.61 -10.80
N ALA A 225 10.71 2.77 -11.52
CA ALA A 225 10.22 2.08 -12.71
C ALA A 225 8.97 1.24 -12.42
N GLN A 226 8.85 0.64 -11.22
CA GLN A 226 7.69 -0.20 -10.85
C GLN A 226 6.34 0.53 -10.91
N TRP A 227 6.33 1.86 -10.84
CA TRP A 227 5.09 2.65 -10.91
C TRP A 227 4.58 2.88 -12.34
N VAL A 228 5.44 2.71 -13.34
CA VAL A 228 5.14 3.14 -14.72
C VAL A 228 5.54 2.10 -15.78
N MET A 229 6.22 1.01 -15.41
CA MET A 229 6.59 -0.04 -16.36
C MET A 229 5.52 -1.12 -16.56
N TRP A 230 4.44 -1.06 -15.79
CA TRP A 230 3.34 -2.03 -15.83
C TRP A 230 2.06 -1.34 -16.32
N PRO A 231 1.25 -1.96 -17.22
CA PRO A 231 0.18 -1.25 -17.91
C PRO A 231 -0.96 -0.70 -17.03
N LEU A 232 -1.29 -1.36 -15.93
CA LEU A 232 -2.36 -0.88 -15.04
C LEU A 232 -1.88 0.33 -14.23
N GLU A 233 -0.70 0.22 -13.67
CA GLU A 233 -0.04 1.20 -12.82
C GLU A 233 0.32 2.45 -13.63
N CYS A 234 0.88 2.27 -14.83
CA CYS A 234 1.21 3.37 -15.74
C CYS A 234 -0.04 4.18 -16.13
N ARG A 235 -1.13 3.50 -16.50
CA ARG A 235 -2.41 4.17 -16.82
C ARG A 235 -2.97 4.95 -15.64
N TYR A 236 -2.90 4.37 -14.45
CA TYR A 236 -3.30 5.06 -13.23
C TYR A 236 -2.47 6.34 -13.02
N VAL A 237 -1.13 6.22 -13.00
CA VAL A 237 -0.22 7.35 -12.76
C VAL A 237 -0.43 8.44 -13.82
N TYR A 238 -0.51 8.08 -15.09
CA TYR A 238 -0.76 9.03 -16.17
C TYR A 238 -2.12 9.73 -16.02
N GLY A 239 -3.18 8.97 -15.75
CA GLY A 239 -4.52 9.50 -15.51
C GLY A 239 -4.57 10.49 -14.36
N GLU A 240 -3.87 10.22 -13.25
CA GLU A 240 -3.73 11.17 -12.15
C GLU A 240 -2.90 12.41 -12.53
N CYS A 241 -1.79 12.22 -13.27
CA CYS A 241 -0.94 13.31 -13.74
C CYS A 241 -1.68 14.28 -14.67
N LEU A 242 -2.63 13.81 -15.48
CA LEU A 242 -3.42 14.66 -16.37
C LEU A 242 -4.34 15.64 -15.63
N LYS A 243 -4.69 15.37 -14.37
CA LYS A 243 -5.60 16.20 -13.57
C LYS A 243 -5.01 17.54 -13.17
N LYS A 244 -3.68 17.67 -13.12
CA LYS A 244 -2.97 18.87 -12.64
C LYS A 244 -1.73 19.15 -13.47
N ASP A 245 -1.51 20.42 -13.81
CA ASP A 245 -0.30 20.81 -14.55
C ASP A 245 0.95 20.74 -13.65
N THR A 246 0.83 21.16 -12.40
CA THR A 246 1.89 21.17 -11.37
C THR A 246 1.34 20.78 -10.00
N THR A 247 2.22 20.43 -9.06
CA THR A 247 1.87 20.16 -7.66
C THR A 247 2.76 20.98 -6.72
N SER A 248 2.21 21.36 -5.57
CA SER A 248 2.94 22.08 -4.51
C SER A 248 3.01 21.30 -3.19
N HIS A 249 2.20 20.26 -3.04
CA HIS A 249 2.07 19.49 -1.81
C HIS A 249 2.64 18.09 -2.01
N TYR A 250 3.49 17.64 -1.09
CA TYR A 250 4.21 16.37 -1.21
C TYR A 250 3.30 15.12 -1.17
N TRP A 251 2.07 15.24 -0.65
CA TRP A 251 1.06 14.16 -0.70
C TRP A 251 0.41 13.96 -2.07
N GLU A 252 0.64 14.86 -3.01
CA GLU A 252 0.03 14.83 -4.33
C GLU A 252 1.13 14.76 -5.38
N PRO A 253 1.71 13.57 -5.63
CA PRO A 253 2.89 13.51 -6.45
C PRO A 253 2.61 13.68 -7.95
N TRP A 254 1.35 13.56 -8.36
CA TRP A 254 0.94 13.43 -9.75
C TRP A 254 0.70 14.79 -10.41
N SER A 255 1.48 15.08 -11.46
CA SER A 255 1.25 16.23 -12.35
C SER A 255 1.85 16.00 -13.74
N LYS A 256 1.35 16.74 -14.74
CA LYS A 256 1.91 16.71 -16.11
C LYS A 256 3.38 17.09 -16.15
N GLN A 257 3.78 18.09 -15.36
CA GLN A 257 5.19 18.49 -15.25
C GLN A 257 6.08 17.33 -14.78
N ARG A 258 5.66 16.64 -13.72
CA ARG A 258 6.44 15.53 -13.15
C ARG A 258 6.46 14.31 -14.07
N TRP A 259 5.35 14.03 -14.73
CA TRP A 259 5.29 12.99 -15.77
C TRP A 259 6.34 13.22 -16.87
N ALA A 260 6.39 14.43 -17.43
CA ALA A 260 7.38 14.79 -18.45
C ALA A 260 8.82 14.68 -17.93
N MET A 261 9.06 15.10 -16.69
CA MET A 261 10.36 15.00 -16.02
C MET A 261 10.80 13.53 -15.86
N TRP A 262 9.94 12.66 -15.33
CA TRP A 262 10.26 11.23 -15.15
C TRP A 262 10.54 10.55 -16.50
N LYS A 263 9.77 10.87 -17.54
CA LYS A 263 9.98 10.34 -18.89
C LYS A 263 11.38 10.68 -19.43
N GLN A 264 11.80 11.94 -19.30
CA GLN A 264 13.15 12.37 -19.69
C GLN A 264 14.25 11.69 -18.88
N LEU A 265 14.01 11.45 -17.59
CA LEU A 265 14.98 10.77 -16.73
C LEU A 265 15.14 9.29 -17.11
N PHE A 266 14.04 8.57 -17.33
CA PHE A 266 14.12 7.17 -17.79
C PHE A 266 14.82 7.06 -19.16
N GLU A 267 14.59 8.00 -20.07
CA GLU A 267 15.31 8.08 -21.34
C GLU A 267 16.82 8.30 -21.16
N SER A 268 17.21 9.22 -20.27
CA SER A 268 18.61 9.47 -19.94
C SER A 268 19.28 8.23 -19.34
N VAL A 269 18.63 7.57 -18.37
CA VAL A 269 19.16 6.36 -17.73
C VAL A 269 19.31 5.21 -18.72
N ALA A 270 18.32 4.98 -19.58
CA ALA A 270 18.35 3.91 -20.57
C ALA A 270 19.60 3.97 -21.48
N GLY A 271 20.07 5.18 -21.81
CA GLY A 271 21.27 5.40 -22.62
C GLY A 271 22.59 5.49 -21.85
N ASN A 272 22.56 5.62 -20.52
CA ASN A 272 23.75 5.94 -19.72
C ASN A 272 24.49 4.68 -19.22
N LEU A 273 25.71 4.44 -19.74
CA LEU A 273 26.55 3.29 -19.40
C LEU A 273 27.05 3.26 -17.94
N GLU A 274 26.86 4.33 -17.16
CA GLU A 274 27.23 4.38 -15.74
C GLU A 274 26.28 3.60 -14.82
N HIS A 275 25.10 3.25 -15.34
CA HIS A 275 24.09 2.40 -14.68
C HIS A 275 24.26 0.95 -15.12
N ASN A 276 23.92 0.02 -14.22
CA ASN A 276 24.00 -1.40 -14.54
C ASN A 276 22.96 -1.84 -15.60
N ASP A 277 23.18 -3.00 -16.22
CA ASP A 277 22.31 -3.52 -17.29
C ASP A 277 20.84 -3.69 -16.88
N ARG A 278 20.58 -4.13 -15.65
CA ARG A 278 19.22 -4.31 -15.10
C ARG A 278 18.52 -2.96 -15.02
N THR A 279 19.14 -1.96 -14.42
CA THR A 279 18.58 -0.60 -14.27
C THR A 279 18.25 0.01 -15.62
N ARG A 280 19.16 -0.10 -16.59
CA ARG A 280 18.95 0.43 -17.95
C ARG A 280 17.81 -0.28 -18.68
N SER A 281 17.71 -1.60 -18.51
CA SER A 281 16.61 -2.39 -19.07
C SER A 281 15.26 -1.97 -18.47
N LEU A 282 15.18 -1.81 -17.15
CA LEU A 282 13.96 -1.39 -16.47
C LEU A 282 13.55 0.04 -16.83
N ALA A 283 14.52 0.96 -16.93
CA ALA A 283 14.27 2.32 -17.40
C ALA A 283 13.75 2.34 -18.84
N SER A 284 14.29 1.49 -19.71
CA SER A 284 13.81 1.36 -21.11
C SER A 284 12.36 0.84 -21.17
N GLN A 285 12.01 -0.12 -20.32
CA GLN A 285 10.65 -0.66 -20.23
C GLN A 285 9.66 0.40 -19.70
N ALA A 286 10.01 1.09 -18.62
CA ALA A 286 9.25 2.22 -18.10
C ALA A 286 9.00 3.29 -19.18
N LEU A 287 10.04 3.71 -19.89
CA LEU A 287 9.91 4.69 -20.97
C LEU A 287 8.99 4.23 -22.10
N GLN A 288 9.07 2.96 -22.47
CA GLN A 288 8.24 2.39 -23.53
C GLN A 288 6.76 2.41 -23.12
N GLU A 289 6.44 1.90 -21.92
CA GLU A 289 5.07 1.87 -21.40
C GLU A 289 4.49 3.28 -21.24
N MET A 290 5.29 4.25 -20.76
CA MET A 290 4.86 5.66 -20.68
C MET A 290 4.48 6.23 -22.05
N LYS A 291 5.21 5.89 -23.12
CA LYS A 291 4.90 6.34 -24.50
C LYS A 291 3.65 5.65 -25.06
N GLU A 292 3.48 4.37 -24.76
CA GLU A 292 2.30 3.60 -25.16
C GLU A 292 1.02 4.18 -24.55
N VAL A 293 1.05 4.46 -23.23
CA VAL A 293 -0.08 5.06 -22.51
C VAL A 293 -0.47 6.45 -23.02
N GLU A 294 0.51 7.28 -23.39
CA GLU A 294 0.24 8.59 -24.01
C GLU A 294 -0.48 8.43 -25.35
N THR A 295 -0.04 7.46 -26.17
CA THR A 295 -0.62 7.19 -27.49
C THR A 295 -2.05 6.66 -27.37
N GLU A 296 -2.30 5.73 -26.45
CA GLU A 296 -3.66 5.21 -26.18
C GLU A 296 -4.63 6.33 -25.79
N ALA A 297 -4.18 7.29 -24.99
CA ALA A 297 -5.02 8.41 -24.56
C ALA A 297 -5.33 9.39 -25.70
N ASP A 298 -4.36 9.65 -26.58
CA ASP A 298 -4.54 10.50 -27.76
C ASP A 298 -5.54 9.89 -28.76
N ASP A 299 -5.55 8.57 -28.92
CA ASP A 299 -6.48 7.84 -29.79
C ASP A 299 -7.93 7.84 -29.25
N ILE A 300 -8.13 8.02 -27.95
CA ILE A 300 -9.44 8.08 -27.29
C ILE A 300 -10.10 9.47 -27.42
N VAL A 301 -9.40 10.48 -27.95
CA VAL A 301 -9.96 11.81 -28.26
C VAL A 301 -10.18 11.98 -29.77
N PRO A 302 -11.24 11.39 -30.38
CA PRO A 302 -11.57 11.65 -31.78
C PRO A 302 -12.24 13.03 -31.91
N GLY A 303 -11.49 14.00 -32.45
CA GLY A 303 -12.04 15.10 -33.25
C GLY A 303 -12.68 16.28 -32.51
N HIS A 304 -11.85 17.26 -32.11
CA HIS A 304 -12.17 18.66 -32.42
C HIS A 304 -11.60 19.01 -33.80
N SER A 305 -12.10 18.32 -34.82
CA SER A 305 -11.93 18.77 -36.20
C SER A 305 -12.74 20.06 -36.37
N ASN A 306 -12.01 21.17 -36.50
CA ASN A 306 -12.48 22.45 -37.02
C ASN A 306 -13.51 22.26 -38.15
N SER A 307 -14.78 22.46 -37.84
CA SER A 307 -15.75 23.07 -38.75
C SER A 307 -15.79 24.55 -38.40
N GLY A 308 -15.51 25.51 -39.26
CA GLY A 308 -15.39 25.54 -40.69
C GLY A 308 -15.56 27.02 -41.02
N SER A 309 -14.51 27.65 -41.54
CA SER A 309 -14.63 28.91 -42.24
C SER A 309 -15.25 28.62 -43.60
N GLU A 310 -16.49 29.06 -43.79
CA GLU A 310 -17.07 29.59 -45.02
C GLU A 310 -18.26 30.50 -44.68
#